data_AF-A0A3B4A1H2-F1
#
_entry.id   AF-A0A3B4A1H2-F1
#
_cell.length_a   1.000
_cell.length_b   1.000
_cell.length_c   1.000
_cell.angle_alpha   90.00
_cell.angle_beta   90.00
_cell.angle_gamma   90.00
#
_symmetry.space_group_name_H-M   'P 1'
#
loop_
_entity.id
_entity.type
_entity.pdbx_description
1 polymer ?
#
loop_
_entity_poly.entity_id
_entity_poly.type
_entity_poly.pdbx_seq_one_letter_code
_entity_poly.pdbx_strand_id
1 'polypeptide(L)'
;MVRASLPDFNSLSYLSFCISAPLFLLSQRWLYSCQNISGKRPVVTLGLEEGMVLDCMCPWNGSLSMVSWTKGEDRQPIAVFHPDLGVSFPHQYRERVEFLRRSPLDGSIALSNVTHQDIGLYHCSVQTFPQGPWSRSIQVEDLGKSHSSAFVGFSAELFTIFRNGIMQKWLKAKSI
;
A
#
# COMPACT_ATOMS: atom_id res chain seq x y z
N MET A 1 -13.25 24.97 -34.00
CA MET A 1 -14.51 24.63 -33.30
C MET A 1 -15.09 23.38 -33.95
N VAL A 2 -14.93 22.22 -33.32
CA VAL A 2 -15.52 20.96 -33.83
C VAL A 2 -16.91 20.83 -33.20
N ARG A 3 -17.93 20.73 -34.06
CA ARG A 3 -19.35 20.55 -33.70
C ARG A 3 -19.58 19.11 -33.23
N ALA A 4 -20.22 18.95 -32.07
CA ALA A 4 -20.86 17.70 -31.67
C ALA A 4 -22.36 17.80 -31.99
N SER A 5 -22.84 16.89 -32.82
CA SER A 5 -24.25 16.74 -33.17
C SER A 5 -24.97 15.96 -32.07
N LEU A 6 -26.04 16.53 -31.51
CA LEU A 6 -26.95 15.87 -30.57
C LEU A 6 -27.97 15.02 -31.36
N PRO A 7 -28.34 13.81 -30.92
CA PRO A 7 -29.54 13.16 -31.42
C PRO A 7 -30.77 13.64 -30.61
N ASP A 8 -31.79 14.11 -31.33
CA ASP A 8 -33.09 14.54 -30.82
C ASP A 8 -33.82 13.39 -30.11
N PHE A 9 -34.18 13.60 -28.84
CA PHE A 9 -35.00 12.69 -28.03
C PHE A 9 -36.39 13.30 -27.84
N ASN A 10 -37.35 12.84 -28.65
CA ASN A 10 -38.76 13.09 -28.42
C ASN A 10 -39.57 11.78 -28.54
N SER A 11 -40.59 11.69 -27.69
CA SER A 11 -41.75 10.78 -27.74
C SER A 11 -41.75 9.53 -26.84
N LEU A 12 -42.29 9.73 -25.64
CA LEU A 12 -43.34 8.93 -24.99
C LEU A 12 -43.55 7.48 -25.48
N SER A 13 -42.80 6.52 -24.95
CA SER A 13 -43.18 5.09 -25.05
C SER A 13 -42.66 4.19 -23.90
N TYR A 14 -42.23 4.76 -22.77
CA TYR A 14 -41.66 4.01 -21.64
C TYR A 14 -42.66 3.29 -20.72
N LEU A 15 -43.95 3.22 -21.07
CA LEU A 15 -44.99 2.64 -20.19
C LEU A 15 -45.57 1.29 -20.63
N SER A 16 -44.89 0.57 -21.49
CA SER A 16 -45.17 -0.85 -21.76
C SER A 16 -43.82 -1.45 -22.11
N PHE A 17 -43.18 -2.29 -21.30
CA PHE A 17 -43.58 -3.67 -21.05
C PHE A 17 -43.12 -4.10 -19.65
N CYS A 18 -43.98 -3.92 -18.65
CA CYS A 18 -44.12 -4.92 -17.59
C CYS A 18 -45.11 -5.93 -18.12
N ILE A 19 -44.73 -7.19 -18.33
CA ILE A 19 -45.54 -8.41 -18.17
C ILE A 19 -44.70 -9.59 -18.71
N SER A 20 -44.45 -10.56 -17.82
CA SER A 20 -44.07 -11.99 -18.02
C SER A 20 -42.82 -12.34 -18.85
N ALA A 21 -41.91 -13.24 -18.48
CA ALA A 21 -41.69 -14.15 -17.36
C ALA A 21 -40.23 -14.70 -17.53
N PRO A 22 -39.76 -15.74 -16.82
CA PRO A 22 -38.78 -15.54 -15.76
C PRO A 22 -37.59 -16.49 -15.94
N LEU A 23 -36.70 -16.32 -16.92
CA LEU A 23 -35.64 -17.32 -17.16
C LEU A 23 -34.32 -16.78 -17.77
N PHE A 24 -33.97 -15.50 -17.55
CA PHE A 24 -32.67 -14.95 -17.98
C PHE A 24 -31.84 -14.34 -16.84
N LEU A 25 -31.90 -14.94 -15.64
CA LEU A 25 -31.13 -14.49 -14.47
C LEU A 25 -29.98 -15.43 -14.09
N LEU A 26 -29.21 -15.95 -15.05
CA LEU A 26 -27.95 -16.65 -14.73
C LEU A 26 -26.74 -16.28 -15.60
N SER A 27 -26.83 -15.32 -16.53
CA SER A 27 -25.65 -14.89 -17.31
C SER A 27 -25.22 -13.43 -17.13
N GLN A 28 -25.99 -12.61 -16.42
CA GLN A 28 -25.67 -11.17 -16.24
C GLN A 28 -25.10 -10.85 -14.84
N ARG A 29 -24.36 -11.81 -14.24
CA ARG A 29 -23.60 -11.56 -13.00
C ARG A 29 -22.19 -10.99 -13.27
N TRP A 30 -21.85 -10.75 -14.53
CA TRP A 30 -20.55 -10.27 -14.95
C TRP A 30 -20.67 -8.99 -15.76
N LEU A 31 -21.31 -7.96 -15.21
CA LEU A 31 -21.17 -6.55 -15.57
C LEU A 31 -21.96 -5.81 -14.49
N TYR A 32 -21.51 -4.63 -14.08
CA TYR A 32 -22.07 -3.84 -12.97
C TYR A 32 -21.77 -4.34 -11.55
N SER A 33 -20.48 -4.46 -11.21
CA SER A 33 -20.08 -4.12 -9.84
C SER A 33 -18.69 -3.50 -9.81
N CYS A 34 -18.62 -2.21 -10.10
CA CYS A 34 -17.49 -1.37 -9.71
C CYS A 34 -17.99 -0.06 -9.09
N GLN A 35 -19.12 -0.07 -8.38
CA GLN A 35 -19.46 1.06 -7.52
C GLN A 35 -20.29 0.58 -6.33
N ASN A 36 -19.88 1.03 -5.13
CA ASN A 36 -20.45 0.78 -3.80
C ASN A 36 -19.82 -0.36 -2.99
N ILE A 37 -18.51 -0.28 -2.80
CA ILE A 37 -17.91 -0.57 -1.49
C ILE A 37 -17.45 0.78 -0.98
N SER A 38 -17.76 1.12 0.28
CA SER A 38 -17.12 2.22 1.00
C SER A 38 -15.61 2.17 0.73
N GLY A 39 -15.14 3.04 -0.17
CA GLY A 39 -14.06 2.75 -1.12
C GLY A 39 -12.67 2.83 -0.51
N LYS A 40 -12.33 1.88 0.37
CA LYS A 40 -10.95 1.71 0.85
C LYS A 40 -10.13 1.16 -0.32
N ARG A 41 -9.31 2.02 -0.93
CA ARG A 41 -8.36 1.63 -1.98
C ARG A 41 -7.46 0.51 -1.45
N PRO A 42 -7.05 -0.46 -2.29
CA PRO A 42 -6.20 -1.56 -1.83
C PRO A 42 -4.89 -1.01 -1.29
N VAL A 43 -4.51 -1.47 -0.10
CA VAL A 43 -3.20 -1.19 0.48
C VAL A 43 -2.21 -2.14 -0.15
N VAL A 44 -1.13 -1.60 -0.71
CA VAL A 44 -0.06 -2.40 -1.33
C VAL A 44 0.99 -2.71 -0.27
N THR A 45 1.34 -3.97 -0.07
CA THR A 45 2.45 -4.34 0.83
C THR A 45 3.77 -4.34 0.08
N LEU A 46 4.77 -3.65 0.62
CA LEU A 46 6.14 -3.61 0.09
C LEU A 46 7.12 -4.08 1.17
N GLY A 47 8.14 -4.82 0.73
CA GLY A 47 9.24 -5.22 1.60
C GLY A 47 10.15 -4.04 1.92
N LEU A 48 10.59 -3.97 3.18
CA LEU A 48 11.64 -3.05 3.58
C LEU A 48 12.95 -3.45 2.88
N GLU A 49 13.41 -2.62 1.95
CA GLU A 49 14.64 -2.80 1.18
C GLU A 49 15.37 -1.46 1.01
N GLU A 50 16.71 -1.51 0.94
CA GLU A 50 17.53 -0.33 0.69
C GLU A 50 17.23 0.24 -0.71
N GLY A 51 16.89 1.53 -0.77
CA GLY A 51 16.48 2.16 -2.03
C GLY A 51 15.07 1.77 -2.49
N MET A 52 14.20 1.29 -1.60
CA MET A 52 12.82 0.93 -1.96
C MET A 52 12.06 2.11 -2.58
N VAL A 53 11.19 1.80 -3.55
CA VAL A 53 10.40 2.79 -4.28
C VAL A 53 8.94 2.69 -3.86
N LEU A 54 8.41 3.78 -3.32
CA LEU A 54 7.00 3.93 -2.98
C LEU A 54 6.24 4.45 -4.20
N ASP A 55 5.63 3.54 -4.95
CA ASP A 55 4.94 3.86 -6.20
C ASP A 55 3.62 4.61 -5.97
N CYS A 56 3.56 5.83 -6.51
CA CYS A 56 2.40 6.70 -6.45
C CYS A 56 2.15 7.38 -7.79
N MET A 57 1.72 6.56 -8.75
CA MET A 57 1.36 7.01 -10.10
C MET A 57 -0.15 7.08 -10.30
N CYS A 58 -0.62 8.23 -10.77
CA CYS A 58 -2.02 8.42 -11.10
C CYS A 58 -2.37 7.71 -12.43
N PRO A 59 -3.48 6.92 -12.51
CA PRO A 59 -3.81 6.15 -13.72
C PRO A 59 -4.53 6.96 -14.80
N TRP A 60 -4.90 8.21 -14.53
CA TRP A 60 -5.59 9.08 -15.48
C TRP A 60 -4.71 10.25 -15.90
N ASN A 61 -5.09 10.89 -17.00
CA ASN A 61 -4.44 12.10 -17.48
C ASN A 61 -5.04 13.33 -16.78
N GLY A 62 -4.21 14.33 -16.53
CA GLY A 62 -4.59 15.57 -15.85
C GLY A 62 -3.38 16.45 -15.57
N SER A 63 -3.62 17.57 -14.91
CA SER A 63 -2.57 18.46 -14.43
C SER A 63 -2.29 18.17 -12.95
N LEU A 64 -1.01 18.02 -12.61
CA LEU A 64 -0.56 17.90 -11.24
C LEU A 64 -0.60 19.27 -10.57
N SER A 65 -1.30 19.38 -9.45
CA SER A 65 -1.27 20.57 -8.60
C SER A 65 -0.29 20.40 -7.44
N MET A 66 -0.31 19.25 -6.76
CA MET A 66 0.54 19.00 -5.60
C MET A 66 0.63 17.50 -5.30
N VAL A 67 1.76 17.05 -4.77
CA VAL A 67 1.92 15.72 -4.18
C VAL A 67 2.28 15.87 -2.71
N SER A 68 1.63 15.10 -1.83
CA SER A 68 2.01 15.00 -0.43
C SER A 68 2.15 13.55 -0.01
N TRP A 69 3.21 13.28 0.74
CA TRP A 69 3.48 12.00 1.38
C TRP A 69 3.41 12.15 2.88
N THR A 70 2.68 11.23 3.52
CA THR A 70 2.55 11.16 4.97
C THR A 70 2.75 9.73 5.48
N LYS A 71 3.19 9.61 6.73
CA LYS A 71 3.44 8.33 7.41
C LYS A 71 2.56 8.18 8.63
N GLY A 72 2.08 6.96 8.87
CA GLY A 72 1.29 6.57 10.02
C GLY A 72 -0.13 7.12 9.98
N GLU A 73 -0.91 6.77 11.00
CA GLU A 73 -2.28 7.24 11.16
C GLU A 73 -2.35 8.75 11.47
N ASP A 74 -1.32 9.27 12.16
CA ASP A 74 -1.16 10.69 12.49
C ASP A 74 -0.82 11.56 11.27
N ARG A 75 -0.64 10.95 10.08
CA ARG A 75 -0.32 11.62 8.82
C ARG A 75 0.91 12.54 8.94
N GLN A 76 1.96 12.07 9.60
CA GLN A 76 3.21 12.82 9.74
C GLN A 76 3.79 13.13 8.35
N PRO A 77 4.04 14.40 7.98
CA PRO A 77 4.55 14.74 6.66
C PRO A 77 5.94 14.15 6.43
N ILE A 78 6.15 13.58 5.24
CA ILE A 78 7.43 13.03 4.77
C ILE A 78 8.02 13.92 3.69
N ALA A 79 7.21 14.26 2.70
CA ALA A 79 7.63 15.05 1.55
C ALA A 79 6.44 15.73 0.91
N VAL A 80 6.63 16.95 0.44
CA VAL A 80 5.63 17.69 -0.33
C VAL A 80 6.29 18.21 -1.60
N PHE A 81 5.61 18.05 -2.72
CA PHE A 81 6.06 18.55 -4.02
C PHE A 81 4.98 19.42 -4.64
N HIS A 82 5.39 20.60 -5.10
CA HIS A 82 4.57 21.51 -5.89
C HIS A 82 5.33 21.88 -7.17
N PRO A 83 4.69 21.86 -8.35
CA PRO A 83 5.35 22.20 -9.62
C PRO A 83 6.04 23.57 -9.59
N ASP A 84 5.38 24.59 -9.03
CA ASP A 84 5.90 25.98 -9.01
C ASP A 84 6.81 26.30 -7.81
N LEU A 85 6.60 25.64 -6.67
CA LEU A 85 7.34 25.94 -5.42
C LEU A 85 8.48 24.96 -5.16
N GLY A 86 8.55 23.88 -5.94
CA GLY A 86 9.55 22.82 -5.81
C GLY A 86 9.20 21.79 -4.73
N VAL A 87 10.24 21.16 -4.20
CA VAL A 87 10.16 20.09 -3.20
C VAL A 87 10.44 20.63 -1.80
N SER A 88 9.71 20.12 -0.81
CA SER A 88 9.92 20.42 0.60
C SER A 88 9.98 19.12 1.41
N PHE A 89 11.03 19.02 2.24
CA PHE A 89 11.28 17.87 3.09
C PHE A 89 11.44 18.34 4.55
N PRO A 90 10.81 17.65 5.51
CA PRO A 90 11.16 17.75 6.93
C PRO A 90 12.61 17.31 7.16
N HIS A 91 13.21 17.82 8.23
CA HIS A 91 14.63 17.59 8.55
C HIS A 91 15.03 16.10 8.57
N GLN A 92 14.15 15.23 9.10
CA GLN A 92 14.35 13.78 9.19
C GLN A 92 14.39 13.01 7.85
N TYR A 93 13.91 13.60 6.75
CA TYR A 93 13.78 12.93 5.45
C TYR A 93 14.59 13.59 4.32
N ARG A 94 15.25 14.72 4.58
CA ARG A 94 15.88 15.57 3.55
C ARG A 94 16.96 14.89 2.71
N GLU A 95 17.67 13.92 3.28
CA GLU A 95 18.80 13.22 2.62
C GLU A 95 18.51 11.74 2.36
N ARG A 96 17.29 11.30 2.67
CA ARG A 96 16.87 9.90 2.55
C ARG A 96 15.77 9.72 1.51
N VAL A 97 14.99 10.76 1.23
CA VAL A 97 13.85 10.71 0.30
C VAL A 97 14.15 11.50 -0.95
N GLU A 98 13.91 10.90 -2.11
CA GLU A 98 14.03 11.55 -3.41
C GLU A 98 12.77 11.30 -4.25
N PHE A 99 12.30 12.33 -4.99
CA PHE A 99 11.19 12.17 -5.93
C PHE A 99 11.71 11.70 -7.30
N LEU A 100 11.16 10.60 -7.81
CA LEU A 100 11.59 10.02 -9.09
C LEU A 100 11.08 10.80 -10.32
N ARG A 101 9.87 11.38 -10.22
CA ARG A 101 9.25 12.27 -11.23
C ARG A 101 9.37 11.77 -12.69
N ARG A 102 9.16 10.47 -12.95
CA ARG A 102 9.29 9.91 -14.31
C ARG A 102 8.21 10.41 -15.27
N SER A 103 7.10 10.91 -14.74
CA SER A 103 6.02 11.53 -15.50
C SER A 103 5.46 12.76 -14.77
N PRO A 104 4.69 13.63 -15.45
CA PRO A 104 4.09 14.82 -14.83
C PRO A 104 3.16 14.52 -13.65
N LEU A 105 2.62 13.31 -13.59
CA LEU A 105 1.72 12.82 -12.53
C LEU A 105 2.37 11.70 -11.70
N ASP A 106 3.70 11.58 -11.77
CA ASP A 106 4.47 10.62 -10.98
C ASP A 106 4.87 11.28 -9.65
N GLY A 107 4.13 10.93 -8.60
CA GLY A 107 4.44 11.30 -7.23
C GLY A 107 5.33 10.30 -6.51
N SER A 108 5.91 9.31 -7.20
CA SER A 108 6.69 8.25 -6.56
C SER A 108 7.98 8.77 -5.93
N ILE A 109 8.30 8.22 -4.77
CA ILE A 109 9.52 8.54 -4.02
C ILE A 109 10.38 7.29 -3.81
N ALA A 110 11.70 7.48 -3.84
CA ALA A 110 12.66 6.50 -3.41
C ALA A 110 13.12 6.83 -1.97
N LEU A 111 13.20 5.81 -1.12
CA LEU A 111 13.72 5.94 0.24
C LEU A 111 15.04 5.17 0.35
N SER A 112 16.10 5.89 0.71
CA SER A 112 17.45 5.39 0.96
C SER A 112 17.77 5.44 2.45
N ASN A 113 18.76 4.67 2.90
CA ASN A 113 19.16 4.51 4.29
C ASN A 113 17.97 4.10 5.17
N VAL A 114 17.35 2.98 4.79
CA VAL A 114 16.13 2.47 5.44
C VAL A 114 16.46 1.73 6.71
N THR A 115 15.63 1.91 7.73
CA THR A 115 15.78 1.25 9.03
C THR A 115 14.49 0.55 9.43
N HIS A 116 14.53 -0.31 10.46
CA HIS A 116 13.31 -0.92 11.01
C HIS A 116 12.28 0.11 11.51
N GLN A 117 12.68 1.36 11.78
CA GLN A 117 11.76 2.43 12.13
C GLN A 117 10.96 2.95 10.94
N ASP A 118 11.40 2.67 9.71
CA ASP A 118 10.72 3.06 8.48
C ASP A 118 9.55 2.10 8.14
N ILE A 119 9.42 0.97 8.85
CA ILE A 119 8.24 0.09 8.77
C ILE A 119 6.98 0.86 9.18
N GLY A 120 5.90 0.69 8.41
CA GLY A 120 4.62 1.33 8.71
C GLY A 120 3.79 1.64 7.46
N LEU A 121 2.70 2.36 7.69
CA LEU A 121 1.75 2.74 6.64
C LEU A 121 2.11 4.10 6.07
N TYR A 122 2.33 4.14 4.76
CA TYR A 122 2.59 5.34 3.99
C TYR A 122 1.35 5.71 3.20
N HIS A 123 1.07 7.01 3.13
CA HIS A 123 -0.03 7.57 2.39
C HIS A 123 0.48 8.61 1.41
N CYS A 124 0.16 8.41 0.14
CA CYS A 124 0.39 9.39 -0.89
C CYS A 124 -0.93 10.08 -1.25
N SER A 125 -0.90 11.39 -1.46
CA SER A 125 -2.00 12.17 -2.01
C SER A 125 -1.51 13.06 -3.13
N VAL A 126 -2.00 12.79 -4.33
CA VAL A 126 -1.74 13.51 -5.56
C VAL A 126 -2.98 14.35 -5.89
N GLN A 127 -2.85 15.65 -5.82
CA GLN A 127 -3.89 16.60 -6.19
C GLN A 127 -3.85 16.81 -7.70
N THR A 128 -4.93 16.44 -8.40
CA THR A 128 -5.02 16.59 -9.85
C THR A 128 -6.30 17.31 -10.28
N PHE A 129 -6.22 18.01 -11.42
CA PHE A 129 -7.36 18.68 -12.05
C PHE A 129 -7.48 18.23 -13.52
N PRO A 130 -8.70 17.99 -14.06
CA PRO A 130 -10.03 18.15 -13.45
C PRO A 130 -10.54 16.94 -12.65
N GLN A 131 -9.83 15.81 -12.67
CA GLN A 131 -10.36 14.53 -12.15
C GLN A 131 -10.38 14.43 -10.62
N GLY A 132 -9.72 15.35 -9.92
CA GLY A 132 -9.71 15.42 -8.47
C GLY A 132 -8.52 14.70 -7.81
N PRO A 133 -8.53 14.57 -6.47
CA PRO A 133 -7.42 13.96 -5.75
C PRO A 133 -7.35 12.45 -5.96
N TRP A 134 -6.13 11.97 -6.17
CA TRP A 134 -5.80 10.56 -6.15
C TRP A 134 -4.91 10.25 -4.95
N SER A 135 -5.31 9.29 -4.13
CA SER A 135 -4.50 8.83 -2.99
C SER A 135 -4.17 7.35 -3.09
N ARG A 136 -3.06 6.93 -2.50
CA ARG A 136 -2.67 5.52 -2.39
C ARG A 136 -2.05 5.27 -1.02
N SER A 137 -2.33 4.09 -0.47
CA SER A 137 -1.75 3.65 0.79
C SER A 137 -0.82 2.46 0.54
N ILE A 138 0.35 2.48 1.15
CA ILE A 138 1.40 1.48 1.00
C ILE A 138 1.85 1.04 2.39
N GLN A 139 1.80 -0.26 2.64
CA GLN A 139 2.23 -0.88 3.89
C GLN A 139 3.65 -1.40 3.71
N VAL A 140 4.61 -0.85 4.45
CA VAL A 140 6.01 -1.32 4.43
C VAL A 140 6.22 -2.30 5.59
N GLU A 141 6.68 -3.51 5.29
CA GLU A 141 6.92 -4.59 6.24
C GLU A 141 8.27 -5.26 6.02
N ASP A 142 8.85 -5.84 7.07
CA ASP A 142 10.04 -6.67 6.95
C ASP A 142 9.65 -8.05 6.38
N LEU A 143 9.73 -8.19 5.05
CA LEU A 143 9.51 -9.47 4.37
C LEU A 143 10.70 -10.45 4.56
N GLY A 144 11.79 -10.01 5.20
CA GLY A 144 13.02 -10.76 5.42
C GLY A 144 13.02 -11.69 6.64
N LYS A 145 11.88 -11.87 7.33
CA LYS A 145 11.82 -12.76 8.50
C LYS A 145 10.68 -13.76 8.44
N SER A 146 10.73 -14.69 7.50
CA SER A 146 10.35 -16.07 7.79
C SER A 146 11.56 -16.84 8.34
N HIS A 147 11.64 -16.97 9.67
CA HIS A 147 12.50 -17.89 10.42
C HIS A 147 14.03 -17.88 10.13
N SER A 148 14.76 -17.04 10.88
CA SER A 148 16.02 -17.49 11.51
C SER A 148 16.18 -16.86 12.89
N SER A 149 15.22 -17.14 13.76
CA SER A 149 15.39 -17.04 15.22
C SER A 149 14.85 -18.32 15.85
N ALA A 150 15.36 -19.44 15.37
CA ALA A 150 15.39 -20.70 16.09
C ALA A 150 16.81 -21.26 16.00
N PHE A 151 17.78 -20.58 16.62
CA PHE A 151 18.95 -21.21 17.23
C PHE A 151 19.58 -20.26 18.27
N VAL A 152 19.18 -20.50 19.53
CA VAL A 152 19.99 -20.54 20.75
C VAL A 152 21.15 -19.55 20.87
N GLY A 153 20.86 -18.40 21.48
CA GLY A 153 21.83 -17.58 22.20
C GLY A 153 21.77 -17.85 23.71
N PHE A 154 21.77 -19.11 24.14
CA PHE A 154 22.23 -19.43 25.50
C PHE A 154 23.75 -19.50 25.44
N SER A 155 24.38 -18.67 26.27
CA SER A 155 25.82 -18.57 26.51
C SER A 155 26.57 -19.89 26.34
N ALA A 156 27.71 -19.83 25.66
CA ALA A 156 28.69 -20.93 25.55
C ALA A 156 29.23 -21.40 26.93
N GLU A 157 28.84 -20.76 28.04
CA GLU A 157 29.18 -21.19 29.40
C GLU A 157 28.14 -22.16 30.01
N LEU A 158 26.91 -22.27 29.48
CA LEU A 158 25.86 -23.13 30.08
C LEU A 158 25.79 -24.55 29.50
N PHE A 159 26.37 -24.81 28.33
CA PHE A 159 26.35 -26.15 27.71
C PHE A 159 27.21 -27.19 28.46
N THR A 160 28.24 -26.75 29.18
CA THR A 160 29.10 -27.67 29.95
C THR A 160 28.40 -28.17 31.24
N ILE A 161 27.46 -27.40 31.79
CA ILE A 161 26.75 -27.75 33.03
C ILE A 161 25.69 -28.82 32.76
N PHE A 162 25.01 -28.79 31.60
CA PHE A 162 23.94 -29.74 31.31
C PHE A 162 24.40 -31.13 30.83
N ARG A 163 25.62 -31.28 30.27
CA ARG A 163 26.11 -32.62 29.86
C ARG A 163 26.62 -33.49 31.00
N ASN A 164 26.98 -32.92 32.16
CA ASN A 164 27.63 -33.70 33.24
C ASN A 164 26.96 -33.62 34.63
N GLY A 165 25.77 -33.00 34.78
CA GLY A 165 25.20 -32.74 36.11
C GLY A 165 23.96 -33.52 36.53
N ILE A 166 22.95 -33.70 35.66
CA ILE A 166 21.58 -34.01 36.14
C ILE A 166 20.81 -34.89 35.13
N MET A 167 21.26 -36.12 34.89
CA MET A 167 20.41 -37.25 34.44
C MET A 167 21.13 -38.61 34.57
N GLN A 168 22.01 -38.76 35.58
CA GLN A 168 22.45 -40.06 36.08
C GLN A 168 21.71 -40.47 37.37
N LYS A 169 20.74 -39.68 37.83
CA LYS A 169 19.94 -39.98 39.04
C LYS A 169 18.59 -40.67 38.77
N TRP A 170 18.18 -40.85 37.52
CA TRP A 170 16.88 -41.47 37.18
C TRP A 170 16.95 -42.94 36.71
N LEU A 171 18.14 -43.56 36.65
CA LEU A 171 18.31 -44.97 36.25
C LEU A 171 18.75 -45.93 37.38
N LYS A 172 18.83 -45.47 38.64
CA LYS A 172 19.18 -46.33 39.81
C LYS A 172 18.09 -46.47 40.88
N ALA A 173 16.84 -46.11 40.59
CA ALA A 173 15.72 -46.25 41.53
C ALA A 173 14.55 -47.11 40.98
N LYS A 174 14.81 -47.98 39.99
CA LYS A 174 13.82 -48.95 39.51
C LYS A 174 14.41 -50.34 39.28
N SER A 175 15.28 -50.75 40.20
CA SER A 175 15.69 -52.14 40.39
C SER A 175 16.14 -52.30 41.84
N ILE A 176 15.15 -52.51 42.71
CA ILE A 176 15.08 -53.32 43.94
C ILE A 176 13.66 -53.13 44.47
#